data_AF-A0A8S3GDT7-F1
#
_entry.id   AF-A0A8S3GDT7-F1
#
_cell.length_a   1.000
_cell.length_b   1.000
_cell.length_c   1.000
_cell.angle_alpha   90.00
_cell.angle_beta   90.00
_cell.angle_gamma   90.00
#
_symmetry.space_group_name_H-M   'P 1'
#
loop_
_entity.id
_entity.type
_entity.pdbx_description
1 polymer ?
#
loop_
_entity_poly.entity_id
_entity_poly.type
_entity_poly.pdbx_seq_one_letter_code
_entity_poly.pdbx_strand_id
1 'polypeptide(L)'
;YRTWLEYKRGFGDLQRQFWLGNDRLSILTNQDSYQLRVDLEDFDAQKRFAEYSSFRISNEADKYRLMVGSYVKGDAGDSLSYHNSRPFSTKDQDNDLNPGSCAQIFNGAWWYSSCHESNLNGGYLRGPRSTIYAAGVNWYAFRGEHYSLKTIEMKVRPVWFKP
;
A
#
# COMPACT_ATOMS: atom_id res chain seq x y z
N TYR A 1 -5.76 8.89 6.66
CA TYR A 1 -6.15 10.15 5.98
C TYR A 1 -5.17 11.29 6.28
N ARG A 2 -4.22 11.57 5.37
CA ARG A 2 -3.12 12.54 5.50
C ARG A 2 -2.90 13.26 4.16
N THR A 3 -2.21 14.39 4.15
CA THR A 3 -1.95 15.20 2.94
C THR A 3 -0.79 14.66 2.10
N TRP A 4 -0.65 15.17 0.87
CA TRP A 4 0.50 14.89 0.00
C TRP A 4 1.83 15.19 0.69
N LEU A 5 1.93 16.36 1.34
CA LEU A 5 3.14 16.79 2.03
C LEU A 5 3.50 15.87 3.21
N GLU A 6 2.49 15.38 3.94
CA GLU A 6 2.71 14.41 5.03
C GLU A 6 3.21 13.07 4.48
N TYR A 7 2.59 12.52 3.42
CA TYR A 7 3.05 11.28 2.80
C TYR A 7 4.42 11.42 2.14
N LYS A 8 4.74 12.58 1.57
CA LYS A 8 6.07 12.90 1.05
C LYS A 8 7.14 12.80 2.13
N ARG A 9 6.93 13.49 3.26
CA ARG A 9 7.92 13.60 4.36
C ARG A 9 7.95 12.37 5.27
N GLY A 10 6.85 11.64 5.35
CA GLY A 10 6.65 10.57 6.32
C GLY A 10 6.04 11.08 7.63
N PHE A 11 5.45 10.16 8.38
CA PHE A 11 4.78 10.46 9.64
C PHE A 11 4.68 9.21 10.52
N GLY A 12 4.31 9.40 11.78
CA GLY A 12 4.18 8.32 12.76
C GLY A 12 5.47 8.05 13.53
N ASP A 13 5.55 6.88 14.12
CA ASP A 13 6.63 6.47 15.02
C ASP A 13 7.20 5.12 14.54
N LEU A 14 8.51 5.05 14.34
CA LEU A 14 9.21 3.86 13.85
C LEU A 14 9.06 2.64 14.78
N GLN A 15 8.73 2.85 16.06
CA GLN A 15 8.43 1.78 17.01
C GLN A 15 6.95 1.38 17.01
N ARG A 16 6.11 2.04 16.21
CA ARG A 16 4.66 1.84 16.14
C ARG A 16 4.19 1.89 14.68
N GLN A 17 3.08 2.57 14.42
CA GLN A 17 2.57 2.81 13.08
C GLN A 17 3.27 4.03 12.48
N PHE A 18 3.82 3.84 11.29
CA PHE A 18 4.46 4.91 10.55
C PHE A 18 4.32 4.71 9.04
N TRP A 19 4.50 5.81 8.32
CA TRP A 19 4.83 5.81 6.91
C TRP A 19 6.21 6.44 6.76
N LEU A 20 7.15 5.73 6.13
CA LEU A 20 8.55 6.18 6.07
C LEU A 20 8.72 7.54 5.38
N GLY A 21 7.84 7.83 4.41
CA GLY A 21 7.89 9.01 3.56
C GLY A 21 8.26 8.65 2.12
N ASN A 22 7.50 9.17 1.15
CA ASN A 22 7.69 8.84 -0.27
C ASN A 22 9.04 9.33 -0.81
N ASP A 23 9.58 10.44 -0.31
CA ASP A 23 10.94 10.87 -0.70
C ASP A 23 11.98 9.83 -0.31
N ARG A 24 11.91 9.31 0.92
CA ARG A 24 12.84 8.30 1.43
C ARG A 24 12.65 6.96 0.74
N LEU A 25 11.40 6.55 0.51
CA LEU A 25 11.08 5.32 -0.22
C LEU A 25 11.57 5.38 -1.67
N SER A 26 11.43 6.53 -2.36
CA SER A 26 11.95 6.70 -3.71
C SER A 26 13.47 6.56 -3.72
N ILE A 27 14.19 7.27 -2.83
CA ILE A 27 15.66 7.15 -2.75
C ILE A 27 16.08 5.71 -2.45
N LEU A 28 15.50 5.10 -1.41
CA LEU A 28 15.84 3.75 -0.95
C LEU A 28 15.63 2.69 -2.03
N THR A 29 14.50 2.73 -2.74
CA THR A 29 14.13 1.66 -3.68
C THR A 29 14.77 1.80 -5.06
N ASN A 30 15.33 2.98 -5.38
CA ASN A 30 16.03 3.20 -6.64
C ASN A 30 17.56 3.05 -6.55
N GLN A 31 18.12 2.80 -5.36
CA GLN A 31 19.57 2.58 -5.20
C GLN A 31 20.03 1.19 -5.68
N ASP A 32 19.13 0.21 -5.73
CA ASP A 32 19.39 -1.17 -6.17
C ASP A 32 18.06 -1.86 -6.55
N SER A 33 18.08 -3.17 -6.72
CA SER A 33 16.90 -4.01 -6.91
C SER A 33 16.41 -4.55 -5.58
N TYR A 34 15.18 -4.18 -5.20
CA TYR A 34 14.54 -4.59 -3.96
C TYR A 34 13.31 -5.44 -4.25
N GLN A 35 13.15 -6.55 -3.53
CA GLN A 35 11.88 -7.26 -3.44
C GLN A 35 11.00 -6.62 -2.36
N LEU A 36 9.68 -6.75 -2.50
CA LEU A 36 8.72 -6.33 -1.47
C LEU A 36 8.11 -7.55 -0.82
N ARG A 37 7.97 -7.50 0.51
CA ARG A 37 7.13 -8.40 1.29
C ARG A 37 6.06 -7.58 2.02
N VAL A 38 4.82 -8.04 1.94
CA VAL A 38 3.69 -7.51 2.69
C VAL A 38 3.21 -8.60 3.65
N ASP A 39 3.31 -8.35 4.94
CA ASP A 39 2.75 -9.22 5.98
C ASP A 39 1.40 -8.65 6.46
N LEU A 40 0.41 -9.53 6.63
CA LEU A 40 -0.96 -9.19 6.97
C LEU A 40 -1.47 -10.08 8.11
N GLU A 41 -2.23 -9.52 9.04
CA GLU A 41 -2.96 -10.27 10.07
C GLU A 41 -4.40 -9.76 10.16
N ASP A 42 -5.35 -10.68 10.31
CA ASP A 42 -6.74 -10.34 10.60
C ASP A 42 -7.10 -10.49 12.09
N PHE A 43 -8.37 -10.26 12.43
CA PHE A 43 -8.83 -10.37 13.82
C PHE A 43 -9.10 -11.81 14.28
N ASP A 44 -9.06 -12.79 13.37
CA ASP A 44 -9.14 -14.22 13.67
C ASP A 44 -7.73 -14.84 13.83
N ALA A 45 -6.71 -13.99 13.99
CA ALA A 45 -5.29 -14.34 14.11
C ALA A 45 -4.72 -15.10 12.90
N GLN A 46 -5.37 -15.04 11.74
CA GLN A 46 -4.80 -15.57 10.51
C GLN A 46 -3.75 -14.60 9.99
N LYS A 47 -2.52 -15.09 9.90
CA LYS A 47 -1.39 -14.39 9.28
C LYS A 47 -1.23 -14.87 7.86
N ARG A 48 -1.05 -13.92 6.94
CA ARG A 48 -0.80 -14.17 5.52
C ARG A 48 0.28 -13.22 5.02
N PHE A 49 0.87 -13.55 3.89
CA PHE A 49 1.84 -12.66 3.24
C PHE A 49 1.75 -12.68 1.73
N ALA A 50 2.30 -11.65 1.10
CA ALA A 50 2.51 -11.53 -0.34
C ALA A 50 3.93 -11.04 -0.63
N GLU A 51 4.61 -11.64 -1.59
CA GLU A 51 5.94 -11.24 -2.05
C GLU A 51 5.94 -10.90 -3.55
N TYR A 52 6.64 -9.82 -3.89
CA TYR A 52 6.80 -9.31 -5.25
C TYR A 52 8.28 -9.25 -5.63
N SER A 53 8.59 -9.63 -6.86
CA SER A 53 9.97 -9.81 -7.34
C SER A 53 10.77 -8.52 -7.37
N SER A 54 10.10 -7.39 -7.55
CA SER A 54 10.69 -6.07 -7.44
C SER A 54 9.70 -5.05 -6.87
N PHE A 55 10.22 -3.99 -6.26
CA PHE A 55 9.43 -2.85 -5.80
C PHE A 55 10.26 -1.58 -5.88
N ARG A 56 9.73 -0.60 -6.60
CA ARG A 56 10.25 0.76 -6.68
C ARG A 56 9.12 1.75 -6.73
N ILE A 57 9.41 2.98 -6.28
CA ILE A 57 8.54 4.12 -6.53
C ILE A 57 9.32 5.23 -7.22
N SER A 58 8.71 5.92 -8.17
CA SER A 58 9.37 7.05 -8.84
C SER A 58 9.52 8.24 -7.89
N ASN A 59 10.13 9.32 -8.36
CA ASN A 59 10.27 10.56 -7.59
C ASN A 59 8.96 11.39 -7.61
N GLU A 60 8.97 12.54 -6.96
CA GLU A 60 7.79 13.42 -6.90
C GLU A 60 7.35 13.95 -8.28
N ALA A 61 8.27 14.15 -9.22
CA ALA A 61 7.94 14.69 -10.55
C ALA A 61 7.03 13.73 -11.33
N ASP A 62 7.21 12.42 -11.13
CA ASP A 62 6.30 11.37 -11.63
C ASP A 62 5.37 10.83 -10.53
N LYS A 63 5.04 11.69 -9.55
CA LYS A 63 4.01 11.45 -8.53
C LYS A 63 4.18 10.15 -7.74
N TYR A 64 5.43 9.77 -7.47
CA TYR A 64 5.78 8.55 -6.73
C TYR A 64 5.13 7.28 -7.30
N ARG A 65 5.03 7.18 -8.62
CA ARG A 65 4.46 6.03 -9.34
C ARG A 65 5.03 4.71 -8.85
N LEU A 66 4.14 3.77 -8.57
CA LEU A 66 4.50 2.40 -8.21
C LEU A 66 5.02 1.63 -9.42
N MET A 67 6.16 0.97 -9.25
CA MET A 67 6.68 -0.05 -10.16
C MET A 67 6.87 -1.32 -9.33
N VAL A 68 5.91 -2.23 -9.40
CA VAL A 68 5.97 -3.52 -8.72
C VAL A 68 6.18 -4.62 -9.76
N GLY A 69 7.07 -5.55 -9.44
CA GLY A 69 7.35 -6.72 -10.25
C GLY A 69 6.24 -7.77 -10.13
N SER A 70 6.47 -8.92 -10.78
CA SER A 70 5.59 -10.08 -10.68
C SER A 70 5.41 -10.54 -9.23
N TYR A 71 4.17 -10.93 -8.89
CA TYR A 71 3.87 -11.69 -7.68
C TYR A 71 4.64 -13.01 -7.69
N VAL A 72 5.39 -13.29 -6.63
CA VAL A 72 6.31 -14.44 -6.56
C VAL A 72 5.70 -15.57 -5.75
N LYS A 73 5.21 -15.25 -4.54
CA LYS A 73 4.64 -16.23 -3.61
C LYS A 73 3.89 -15.53 -2.48
N GLY A 74 3.18 -16.32 -1.70
CA GLY A 74 2.40 -15.87 -0.57
C GLY A 74 1.07 -16.59 -0.51
N ASP A 75 0.41 -16.49 0.63
CA ASP A 75 -0.91 -17.04 0.89
C ASP A 75 -1.97 -15.94 1.12
N ALA A 76 -1.59 -14.66 0.98
CA ALA A 76 -2.52 -13.53 0.97
C ALA A 76 -3.19 -13.30 -0.39
N GLY A 77 -2.72 -13.96 -1.45
CA GLY A 77 -3.07 -13.65 -2.84
C GLY A 77 -2.49 -12.30 -3.30
N ASP A 78 -2.66 -12.01 -4.59
CA ASP A 78 -2.17 -10.77 -5.21
C ASP A 78 -3.25 -9.68 -5.17
N SER A 79 -2.95 -8.54 -4.56
CA SER A 79 -3.82 -7.35 -4.58
C SER A 79 -3.03 -6.05 -4.76
N LEU A 80 -1.79 -6.14 -5.23
CA LEU A 80 -0.92 -4.99 -5.50
C LEU A 80 -0.57 -4.87 -6.99
N SER A 81 -0.58 -5.97 -7.76
CA SER A 81 -0.30 -5.89 -9.20
C SER A 81 -1.30 -5.01 -9.96
N TYR A 82 -2.56 -4.96 -9.52
CA TYR A 82 -3.58 -4.05 -10.06
C TYR A 82 -3.17 -2.56 -9.94
N HIS A 83 -2.35 -2.24 -8.95
CA HIS A 83 -1.84 -0.90 -8.68
C HIS A 83 -0.54 -0.58 -9.43
N ASN A 84 0.02 -1.54 -10.17
CA ASN A 84 1.27 -1.33 -10.87
C ASN A 84 1.16 -0.19 -11.90
N SER A 85 2.23 0.60 -12.02
CA SER A 85 2.32 1.79 -12.86
C SER A 85 1.32 2.91 -12.51
N ARG A 86 0.68 2.87 -11.33
CA ARG A 86 -0.20 3.95 -10.88
C ARG A 86 0.55 5.00 -10.06
N PRO A 87 0.29 6.29 -10.27
CA PRO A 87 0.82 7.35 -9.42
C PRO A 87 0.17 7.28 -8.03
N PHE A 88 0.85 7.84 -7.03
CA PHE A 88 0.30 7.93 -5.68
C PHE A 88 -0.77 9.03 -5.64
N SER A 89 -1.83 8.84 -4.85
CA SER A 89 -2.89 9.83 -4.67
C SER A 89 -3.19 10.03 -3.19
N THR A 90 -3.48 11.28 -2.81
CA THR A 90 -3.89 11.69 -1.46
C THR A 90 -5.18 12.49 -1.53
N LYS A 91 -5.79 12.77 -0.37
CA LYS A 91 -7.03 13.55 -0.27
C LYS A 91 -6.99 14.92 -0.95
N ASP A 92 -5.80 15.52 -1.03
CA ASP A 92 -5.51 16.86 -1.53
C ASP A 92 -4.74 16.86 -2.85
N GLN A 93 -4.41 15.67 -3.39
CA GLN A 93 -3.78 15.56 -4.70
C GLN A 93 -4.23 14.26 -5.39
N ASP A 94 -5.17 14.43 -6.31
CA ASP A 94 -5.73 13.35 -7.11
C ASP A 94 -4.86 13.09 -8.36
N ASN A 95 -4.38 11.86 -8.49
CA ASN A 95 -3.63 11.39 -9.65
C ASN A 95 -4.18 10.05 -10.16
N ASP A 96 -5.33 9.58 -9.65
CA ASP A 96 -5.86 8.26 -10.00
C ASP A 96 -6.63 8.27 -11.34
N LEU A 97 -7.18 7.12 -11.75
CA LEU A 97 -7.86 6.98 -13.04
C LEU A 97 -9.39 7.09 -12.92
N ASN A 98 -9.91 7.31 -11.71
CA ASN A 98 -11.34 7.44 -11.50
C ASN A 98 -11.79 8.89 -11.81
N PRO A 99 -13.01 9.09 -12.33
CA PRO A 99 -13.54 10.45 -12.53
C PRO A 99 -13.72 11.27 -11.23
N GLY A 100 -13.84 10.60 -10.09
CA GLY A 100 -13.77 11.21 -8.75
C GLY A 100 -12.50 10.76 -8.02
N SER A 101 -12.26 11.30 -6.83
CA SER A 101 -11.02 11.00 -6.10
C SER A 101 -11.14 9.73 -5.27
N CYS A 102 -10.44 8.66 -5.65
CA CYS A 102 -10.39 7.41 -4.88
C CYS A 102 -9.85 7.64 -3.46
N ALA A 103 -8.88 8.53 -3.31
CA ALA A 103 -8.31 8.87 -2.01
C ALA A 103 -9.35 9.49 -1.05
N GLN A 104 -10.26 10.32 -1.58
CA GLN A 104 -11.36 10.89 -0.79
C GLN A 104 -12.48 9.87 -0.54
N ILE A 105 -12.84 9.07 -1.56
CA ILE A 105 -13.90 8.06 -1.44
C ILE A 105 -13.53 6.97 -0.42
N PHE A 106 -12.29 6.48 -0.45
CA PHE A 106 -11.82 5.35 0.37
C PHE A 106 -10.95 5.76 1.57
N ASN A 107 -10.92 7.05 1.92
CA ASN A 107 -10.29 7.60 3.12
C ASN A 107 -8.82 7.21 3.35
N GLY A 108 -8.09 6.93 2.28
CA GLY A 108 -6.70 6.48 2.31
C GLY A 108 -5.77 7.34 1.46
N ALA A 109 -4.55 6.86 1.28
CA ALA A 109 -3.68 7.35 0.21
C ALA A 109 -2.87 6.18 -0.31
N TRP A 110 -2.89 6.01 -1.62
CA TRP A 110 -2.38 4.81 -2.25
C TRP A 110 -2.11 5.05 -3.73
N TRP A 111 -1.53 4.05 -4.37
CA TRP A 111 -1.37 3.99 -5.82
C TRP A 111 -2.68 3.58 -6.49
N TYR A 112 -3.73 4.39 -6.34
CA TYR A 112 -5.06 4.05 -6.82
C TYR A 112 -5.11 3.95 -8.36
N SER A 113 -5.91 2.99 -8.84
CA SER A 113 -6.31 2.85 -10.25
C SER A 113 -7.75 3.38 -10.38
N SER A 114 -8.77 2.52 -10.48
CA SER A 114 -10.18 2.92 -10.41
C SER A 114 -11.01 1.86 -9.66
N CYS A 115 -10.86 1.68 -8.35
CA CYS A 115 -9.97 2.42 -7.43
C CYS A 115 -8.89 1.54 -6.82
N HIS A 116 -9.23 0.43 -6.18
CA HIS A 116 -8.24 -0.43 -5.53
C HIS A 116 -8.64 -1.89 -5.41
N GLU A 117 -7.62 -2.75 -5.34
CA GLU A 117 -7.70 -4.09 -4.76
C GLU A 117 -6.97 -4.15 -3.39
N SER A 118 -6.12 -3.17 -3.09
CA SER A 118 -5.52 -2.97 -1.77
C SER A 118 -5.61 -1.51 -1.33
N ASN A 119 -5.85 -1.31 -0.04
CA ASN A 119 -5.88 0.01 0.59
C ASN A 119 -5.23 -0.07 1.98
N LEU A 120 -3.93 -0.40 2.04
CA LEU A 120 -3.24 -0.63 3.31
C LEU A 120 -3.13 0.64 4.18
N ASN A 121 -3.29 1.82 3.58
CA ASN A 121 -3.32 3.12 4.24
C ASN A 121 -4.76 3.65 4.48
N GLY A 122 -5.77 2.79 4.36
CA GLY A 122 -7.16 3.11 4.64
C GLY A 122 -7.45 3.29 6.14
N GLY A 123 -8.73 3.48 6.46
CA GLY A 123 -9.19 3.60 7.84
C GLY A 123 -9.00 2.28 8.62
N TYR A 124 -8.61 2.38 9.88
CA TYR A 124 -8.52 1.20 10.75
C TYR A 124 -9.89 0.86 11.37
N LEU A 125 -10.69 0.06 10.66
CA LEU A 125 -12.12 -0.15 10.95
C LEU A 125 -12.43 -1.47 11.68
N ARG A 126 -11.39 -2.23 12.04
CA ARG A 126 -11.44 -3.42 12.90
C ARG A 126 -12.38 -4.54 12.41
N GLY A 127 -11.99 -5.25 11.34
CA GLY A 127 -12.65 -6.48 10.91
C GLY A 127 -13.81 -6.29 9.93
N PRO A 128 -14.84 -7.16 9.93
CA PRO A 128 -15.82 -7.33 8.85
C PRO A 128 -16.95 -6.29 8.82
N ARG A 129 -17.08 -5.44 9.85
CA ARG A 129 -18.18 -4.47 9.98
C ARG A 129 -17.71 -3.05 9.69
N SER A 130 -17.14 -2.85 8.52
CA SER A 130 -16.97 -1.48 8.03
C SER A 130 -18.34 -0.93 7.61
N THR A 131 -18.79 0.14 8.26
CA THR A 131 -19.97 0.91 7.80
C THR A 131 -19.68 1.70 6.53
N ILE A 132 -18.41 1.79 6.12
CA ILE A 132 -17.95 2.52 4.94
C ILE A 132 -17.37 1.52 3.94
N TYR A 133 -17.99 1.42 2.77
CA TYR A 133 -17.58 0.50 1.71
C TYR A 133 -16.10 0.70 1.33
N ALA A 134 -15.30 -0.37 1.39
CA ALA A 134 -13.90 -0.46 0.95
C ALA A 134 -12.94 0.66 1.43
N ALA A 135 -13.26 1.34 2.53
CA ALA A 135 -12.44 2.41 3.09
C ALA A 135 -11.52 1.95 4.24
N GLY A 136 -11.40 0.63 4.42
CA GLY A 136 -10.63 0.01 5.49
C GLY A 136 -9.18 -0.27 5.11
N VAL A 137 -8.44 -0.91 6.01
CA VAL A 137 -7.15 -1.55 5.69
C VAL A 137 -7.44 -2.82 4.89
N ASN A 138 -7.58 -2.69 3.57
CA ASN A 138 -8.09 -3.76 2.71
C ASN A 138 -6.97 -4.49 1.94
N TRP A 139 -7.17 -5.80 1.77
CA TRP A 139 -6.43 -6.66 0.83
C TRP A 139 -7.41 -7.65 0.20
N TYR A 140 -7.83 -7.38 -1.03
CA TYR A 140 -8.96 -8.03 -1.69
C TYR A 140 -8.86 -9.55 -1.70
N ALA A 141 -7.72 -10.09 -2.14
CA ALA A 141 -7.55 -11.52 -2.31
C ALA A 141 -7.55 -12.32 -0.99
N PHE A 142 -7.37 -11.66 0.16
CA PHE A 142 -7.38 -12.32 1.46
C PHE A 142 -8.75 -12.25 2.16
N ARG A 143 -9.30 -11.04 2.35
CA ARG A 143 -10.56 -10.84 3.10
C ARG A 143 -11.58 -9.96 2.37
N GLY A 144 -11.35 -9.65 1.10
CA GLY A 144 -12.22 -8.79 0.30
C GLY A 144 -12.23 -7.33 0.75
N GLU A 145 -13.23 -6.59 0.27
CA GLU A 145 -13.33 -5.13 0.43
C GLU A 145 -14.06 -4.71 1.72
N HIS A 146 -14.79 -5.64 2.33
CA HIS A 146 -15.60 -5.36 3.52
C HIS A 146 -14.87 -5.63 4.84
N TYR A 147 -13.60 -6.05 4.78
CA TYR A 147 -12.80 -6.41 5.95
C TYR A 147 -11.59 -5.51 6.11
N SER A 148 -11.49 -4.82 7.26
CA SER A 148 -10.29 -4.08 7.64
C SER A 148 -9.35 -4.95 8.46
N LEU A 149 -8.15 -5.18 7.96
CA LEU A 149 -7.11 -5.98 8.61
C LEU A 149 -6.65 -5.36 9.94
N LYS A 150 -6.07 -6.21 10.80
CA LYS A 150 -5.60 -5.87 12.16
C LYS A 150 -4.17 -5.35 12.16
N THR A 151 -3.26 -6.03 11.47
CA THR A 151 -1.87 -5.59 11.33
C THR A 151 -1.43 -5.73 9.90
N ILE A 152 -0.59 -4.79 9.47
CA ILE A 152 0.04 -4.77 8.15
C ILE A 152 1.49 -4.31 8.32
N GLU A 153 2.39 -4.88 7.54
CA GLU A 153 3.78 -4.43 7.45
C GLU A 153 4.27 -4.57 6.02
N MET A 154 4.73 -3.48 5.41
CA MET A 154 5.42 -3.49 4.13
C MET A 154 6.91 -3.35 4.38
N LYS A 155 7.70 -4.29 3.88
CA LYS A 155 9.16 -4.29 4.04
C LYS A 155 9.86 -4.67 2.76
N VAL A 156 10.99 -4.01 2.51
CA VAL A 156 11.80 -4.22 1.31
C VAL A 156 13.14 -4.86 1.66
N ARG A 157 13.67 -5.67 0.76
CA ARG A 157 14.98 -6.32 0.92
C ARG A 157 15.70 -6.41 -0.41
N PRO A 158 17.03 -6.16 -0.47
CA PRO A 158 17.78 -6.34 -1.72
C PRO A 158 17.61 -7.75 -2.29
N VAL A 159 17.51 -7.86 -3.61
CA VAL A 159 17.28 -9.16 -4.29
C VAL A 159 18.47 -10.10 -4.13
N TRP A 160 19.69 -9.57 -4.06
CA TRP A 160 20.92 -10.37 -3.89
C TRP A 160 21.07 -10.97 -2.49
N PHE A 161 20.32 -10.50 -1.49
CA PHE A 161 20.43 -10.99 -0.12
C PHE A 161 19.89 -12.43 -0.03
N LYS A 162 20.79 -13.36 0.29
CA LYS A 162 20.44 -14.74 0.66
C LYS A 162 20.52 -14.87 2.19
N PRO A 163 19.50 -15.48 2.85
CA PRO A 163 19.51 -15.71 4.29
C PRO A 163 20.70 -16.55 4.77
#